data_AF-A0A5N7AD06-F1
#
_entry.id   AF-A0A5N7AD06-F1
#
_cell.length_a   1.000
_cell.length_b   1.000
_cell.length_c   1.000
_cell.angle_alpha   90.00
_cell.angle_beta   90.00
_cell.angle_gamma   90.00
#
_symmetry.space_group_name_H-M   'P 1'
#
loop_
_entity.id
_entity.type
_entity.pdbx_description
1 polymer ?
#
loop_
_entity_poly.entity_id
_entity_poly.type
_entity_poly.pdbx_seq_one_letter_code
_entity_poly.pdbx_strand_id
1 'polypeptide(L)'
;MGGFHVYCAICGSTFSSRQFISIDSDSEMGDHTYSGEVIGDSDLEWLDDLRALGLNPDAVGDRKSFVTGDGYYDDAGAIDADAGEDPNVPIDPDRRPPYRFYAYMAWNDGMQEHIPVFPFHKICYEDILLRCFKDETLNGDVLYSLCGELVNDFSHNALLLDYGEPTPPGEQYWECKKGEELLVTNPVEISPLTKYLNKLRDLVNAELDTPQPEKGPESADIFNKLPYELRQQIFSLLPLASVLALKAASWSMHTTQLPEKSWKKRLESDLPWLWEVHVIDMTGSQKLEAKLSKIIAKLEEKSQYRNGKANYIPGLANRKRIWMVCEDIKTLYHENLAEKAKSEKSEA
;
A
#
# COMPACT_ATOMS: atom_id res chain seq x y z
N MET A 1 -20.34 26.80 -8.41
CA MET A 1 -20.48 25.43 -7.88
C MET A 1 -19.91 25.45 -6.46
N GLY A 2 -20.46 24.65 -5.53
CA GLY A 2 -19.89 24.54 -4.18
C GLY A 2 -18.52 23.82 -4.22
N GLY A 3 -17.71 24.01 -3.19
CA GLY A 3 -16.45 23.28 -3.01
C GLY A 3 -16.67 21.77 -2.85
N PHE A 4 -15.66 20.94 -3.08
CA PHE A 4 -15.72 19.50 -2.87
C PHE A 4 -14.31 18.95 -2.68
N HIS A 5 -14.14 17.96 -1.80
CA HIS A 5 -12.83 17.35 -1.55
C HIS A 5 -12.52 16.27 -2.58
N VAL A 6 -11.24 16.11 -2.89
CA VAL A 6 -10.73 14.99 -3.69
C VAL A 6 -9.80 14.11 -2.86
N TYR A 7 -9.68 12.86 -3.28
CA TYR A 7 -8.94 11.84 -2.55
C TYR A 7 -7.78 11.32 -3.38
N CYS A 8 -6.83 10.70 -2.69
CA CYS A 8 -5.68 10.07 -3.32
C CYS A 8 -6.12 8.91 -4.23
N ALA A 9 -5.67 8.94 -5.48
CA ALA A 9 -5.99 7.94 -6.48
C ALA A 9 -5.55 6.52 -6.07
N ILE A 10 -4.54 6.41 -5.20
CA ILE A 10 -3.96 5.14 -4.75
C ILE A 10 -4.59 4.65 -3.43
N CYS A 11 -4.66 5.51 -2.40
CA CYS A 11 -5.10 5.08 -1.07
C CYS A 11 -6.53 5.50 -0.71
N GLY A 12 -7.15 6.40 -1.49
CA GLY A 12 -8.47 6.94 -1.20
C GLY A 12 -8.54 7.84 0.03
N SER A 13 -7.40 8.25 0.61
CA SER A 13 -7.37 9.18 1.74
C SER A 13 -7.39 10.65 1.30
N THR A 14 -7.63 11.54 2.25
CA THR A 14 -7.72 12.98 2.04
C THR A 14 -6.35 13.68 1.98
N PHE A 15 -6.33 14.95 1.56
CA PHE A 15 -5.11 15.75 1.36
C PHE A 15 -4.95 16.92 2.33
N SER A 16 -5.53 16.80 3.52
CA SER A 16 -5.31 17.80 4.58
C SER A 16 -5.31 17.16 5.95
N SER A 17 -4.17 17.23 6.64
CA SER A 17 -4.05 16.77 8.03
C SER A 17 -4.70 17.74 9.02
N ARG A 18 -4.87 19.02 8.64
CA ARG A 18 -5.33 20.09 9.55
C ARG A 18 -6.75 20.57 9.27
N GLN A 19 -7.17 20.61 8.00
CA GLN A 19 -8.47 21.19 7.65
C GLN A 19 -9.59 20.14 7.70
N PHE A 20 -9.29 18.89 7.38
CA PHE A 20 -10.31 17.85 7.18
C PHE A 20 -10.35 16.82 8.30
N ILE A 21 -9.36 16.83 9.19
CA ILE A 21 -9.25 15.86 10.29
C ILE A 21 -9.68 16.54 11.58
N SER A 22 -10.68 15.94 12.22
CA SER A 22 -11.04 16.23 13.60
C SER A 22 -10.72 15.02 14.46
N ILE A 23 -9.86 15.20 15.46
CA ILE A 23 -9.54 14.20 16.46
C ILE A 23 -10.19 14.66 17.76
N ASP A 24 -10.88 13.74 18.45
CA ASP A 24 -11.61 13.98 19.70
C ASP A 24 -11.14 15.23 20.46
N SER A 25 -11.81 16.36 20.24
CA SER A 25 -11.71 17.57 21.06
C SER A 25 -12.92 17.61 21.97
N ASP A 26 -12.72 17.86 23.26
CA ASP A 26 -13.76 17.89 24.28
C ASP A 26 -15.02 18.66 23.79
N SER A 27 -16.16 17.97 23.77
CA SER A 27 -17.55 18.44 23.60
C SER A 27 -18.14 18.64 22.18
N GLU A 28 -19.36 18.11 22.03
CA GLU A 28 -20.39 18.33 20.98
C GLU A 28 -20.29 17.65 19.60
N MET A 29 -19.12 17.27 19.06
CA MET A 29 -19.01 16.64 17.71
C MET A 29 -18.94 15.09 17.69
N GLY A 30 -19.62 14.43 18.63
CA GLY A 30 -19.42 13.02 19.04
C GLY A 30 -19.04 11.96 17.98
N ASP A 31 -19.75 11.91 16.83
CA ASP A 31 -19.58 10.87 15.80
C ASP A 31 -18.77 11.32 14.57
N HIS A 32 -18.43 12.61 14.47
CA HIS A 32 -17.70 13.20 13.33
C HIS A 32 -16.22 13.46 13.65
N THR A 33 -15.64 12.63 14.52
CA THR A 33 -14.24 12.71 14.95
C THR A 33 -13.56 11.36 14.86
N TYR A 34 -12.24 11.35 14.67
CA TYR A 34 -11.41 10.18 14.86
C TYR A 34 -11.03 9.99 16.32
N SER A 35 -10.84 8.73 16.73
CA SER A 35 -10.33 8.40 18.06
C SER A 35 -8.84 8.72 18.17
N GLY A 36 -8.49 9.66 19.05
CA GLY A 36 -7.09 9.97 19.36
C GLY A 36 -6.31 8.78 19.94
N GLU A 37 -6.99 7.86 20.64
CA GLU A 37 -6.39 6.62 21.14
C GLU A 37 -5.99 5.68 19.99
N VAL A 38 -6.81 5.59 18.94
CA VAL A 38 -6.53 4.74 17.77
C VAL A 38 -5.46 5.38 16.89
N ILE A 39 -5.56 6.68 16.60
CA ILE A 39 -4.52 7.42 15.87
C ILE A 39 -3.17 7.31 16.58
N GLY A 40 -3.17 7.42 17.90
CA GLY A 40 -1.99 7.23 18.74
C GLY A 40 -0.89 8.22 18.41
N ASP A 41 0.30 7.70 18.11
CA ASP A 41 1.49 8.45 17.73
C ASP A 41 1.71 8.52 16.21
N SER A 42 0.70 8.15 15.41
CA SER A 42 0.81 8.24 13.95
C SER A 42 1.02 9.69 13.53
N ASP A 43 2.05 9.94 12.74
CA ASP A 43 2.17 11.18 11.99
C ASP A 43 1.05 11.25 10.95
N LEU A 44 0.42 12.42 10.83
CA LEU A 44 -0.64 12.71 9.85
C LEU A 44 -0.16 13.71 8.80
N GLU A 45 1.01 14.32 8.96
CA GLU A 45 1.55 15.31 8.01
C GLU A 45 1.80 14.70 6.62
N TRP A 46 2.01 13.38 6.54
CA TRP A 46 2.09 12.65 5.26
C TRP A 46 0.85 12.85 4.36
N LEU A 47 -0.31 13.20 4.92
CA LEU A 47 -1.52 13.47 4.14
C LEU A 47 -1.42 14.77 3.35
N ASP A 48 -0.57 15.70 3.79
CA ASP A 48 -0.34 16.98 3.12
C ASP A 48 0.68 16.83 1.97
N ASP A 49 1.44 15.74 1.92
CA ASP A 49 2.43 15.45 0.87
C ASP A 49 1.77 14.99 -0.43
N LEU A 50 1.21 15.93 -1.18
CA LEU A 50 0.50 15.70 -2.43
C LEU A 50 1.43 15.85 -3.64
N ARG A 51 1.26 14.95 -4.61
CA ARG A 51 1.70 15.11 -6.02
C ARG A 51 0.58 14.66 -6.96
N ALA A 52 0.72 14.94 -8.25
CA ALA A 52 -0.26 14.51 -9.24
C ALA A 52 0.37 13.91 -10.50
N LEU A 53 -0.29 12.89 -11.06
CA LEU A 53 0.00 12.31 -12.37
C LEU A 53 -0.88 13.03 -13.40
N GLY A 54 -0.26 13.64 -14.41
CA GLY A 54 -0.96 14.34 -15.47
C GLY A 54 -0.49 13.92 -16.87
N LEU A 55 -1.12 14.51 -17.88
CA LEU A 55 -0.78 14.33 -19.28
C LEU A 55 -0.59 15.70 -19.93
N ASN A 56 0.53 15.89 -20.61
CA ASN A 56 0.83 17.07 -21.41
C ASN A 56 0.94 16.66 -22.89
N PRO A 57 -0.12 16.84 -23.70
CA PRO A 57 -0.11 16.52 -25.13
C PRO A 57 0.98 17.26 -25.90
N ASP A 58 1.35 18.46 -25.45
CA ASP A 58 2.33 19.34 -26.09
C ASP A 58 3.78 19.00 -25.69
N ALA A 59 3.98 18.03 -24.77
CA ALA A 59 5.31 17.59 -24.37
C ALA A 59 6.13 17.07 -25.56
N VAL A 60 7.44 17.35 -25.56
CA VAL A 60 8.36 16.90 -26.61
C VAL A 60 8.79 15.46 -26.34
N GLY A 61 8.71 14.59 -27.36
CA GLY A 61 9.06 13.18 -27.26
C GLY A 61 7.84 12.27 -27.19
N ASP A 62 8.09 10.97 -27.03
CA ASP A 62 7.04 9.94 -27.10
C ASP A 62 6.18 9.92 -25.82
N ARG A 63 6.81 10.12 -24.65
CA ARG A 63 6.10 10.18 -23.36
C ARG A 63 5.39 11.51 -23.19
N LYS A 64 4.08 11.47 -22.93
CA LYS A 64 3.25 12.67 -22.68
C LYS A 64 2.90 12.87 -21.21
N SER A 65 2.97 11.83 -20.41
CA SER A 65 2.67 11.87 -18.98
C SER A 65 3.73 12.67 -18.22
N PHE A 66 3.34 13.21 -17.08
CA PHE A 66 4.23 13.84 -16.13
C PHE A 66 3.81 13.55 -14.69
N VAL A 67 4.75 13.63 -13.75
CA VAL A 67 4.47 13.71 -12.32
C VAL A 67 4.91 15.08 -11.81
N THR A 68 4.03 15.79 -11.09
CA THR A 68 4.35 17.10 -10.52
C THR A 68 5.40 16.99 -9.42
N GLY A 69 6.00 18.14 -9.08
CA GLY A 69 6.67 18.33 -7.78
C GLY A 69 5.67 18.33 -6.62
N ASP A 70 6.17 18.73 -5.46
CA ASP A 70 5.36 18.83 -4.24
C ASP A 70 4.26 19.89 -4.41
N GLY A 71 3.09 19.63 -3.87
CA GLY A 71 1.94 20.50 -3.97
C GLY A 71 1.00 20.38 -2.79
N TYR A 72 -0.11 21.09 -2.86
CA TYR A 72 -1.18 21.04 -1.87
C TYR A 72 -2.54 21.09 -2.55
N TYR A 73 -3.55 20.58 -1.84
CA TYR A 73 -4.94 20.64 -2.27
C TYR A 73 -5.52 22.04 -1.99
N ASP A 74 -6.25 22.57 -2.97
CA ASP A 74 -7.09 23.77 -2.86
C ASP A 74 -8.55 23.39 -3.17
N ASP A 75 -9.51 24.29 -2.91
CA ASP A 75 -10.93 23.97 -3.03
C ASP A 75 -11.39 23.64 -4.46
N ALA A 76 -12.51 22.91 -4.54
CA ALA A 76 -13.17 22.47 -5.78
C ALA A 76 -12.28 21.60 -6.69
N GLY A 77 -11.55 20.66 -6.07
CA GLY A 77 -10.69 19.71 -6.78
C GLY A 77 -9.45 20.33 -7.42
N ALA A 78 -9.14 21.58 -7.07
CA ALA A 78 -7.93 22.24 -7.54
C ALA A 78 -6.70 21.75 -6.77
N ILE A 79 -5.58 21.71 -7.47
CA ILE A 79 -4.29 21.33 -6.91
C ILE A 79 -3.28 22.37 -7.36
N ASP A 80 -2.54 22.93 -6.42
CA ASP A 80 -1.43 23.82 -6.69
C ASP A 80 -0.12 23.06 -6.42
N ALA A 81 0.69 22.83 -7.45
CA ALA A 81 1.92 22.04 -7.34
C ALA A 81 3.10 22.66 -8.10
N ASP A 82 4.30 22.41 -7.59
CA ASP A 82 5.53 22.74 -8.31
C ASP A 82 5.73 21.84 -9.54
N ALA A 83 6.56 22.26 -10.49
CA ALA A 83 6.90 21.43 -11.65
C ALA A 83 7.75 20.20 -11.26
N GLY A 84 8.58 20.31 -10.22
CA GLY A 84 9.49 19.24 -9.83
C GLY A 84 10.52 18.92 -10.92
N GLU A 85 10.90 17.64 -11.03
CA GLU A 85 11.97 17.16 -11.91
C GLU A 85 11.48 16.65 -13.26
N ASP A 86 10.16 16.51 -13.48
CA ASP A 86 9.64 15.98 -14.74
C ASP A 86 9.54 17.09 -15.81
N PRO A 87 10.29 16.98 -16.94
CA PRO A 87 10.29 18.02 -17.97
C PRO A 87 8.96 18.15 -18.73
N ASN A 88 8.05 17.18 -18.57
CA ASN A 88 6.76 17.19 -19.26
C ASN A 88 5.69 17.99 -18.51
N VAL A 89 5.95 18.48 -17.29
CA VAL A 89 4.97 19.32 -16.59
C VAL A 89 4.74 20.61 -17.39
N PRO A 90 3.47 20.97 -17.70
CA PRO A 90 3.19 22.20 -18.43
C PRO A 90 3.55 23.42 -17.56
N ILE A 91 4.49 24.22 -18.05
CA ILE A 91 4.95 25.44 -17.39
C ILE A 91 4.49 26.65 -18.21
N ASP A 92 3.74 27.53 -17.57
CA ASP A 92 3.45 28.87 -18.10
C ASP A 92 4.63 29.80 -17.77
N PRO A 93 5.39 30.30 -18.77
CA PRO A 93 6.55 31.16 -18.53
C PRO A 93 6.20 32.51 -17.90
N ASP A 94 4.94 32.94 -18.00
CA ASP A 94 4.46 34.20 -17.43
C ASP A 94 3.93 34.03 -15.99
N ARG A 95 3.82 32.78 -15.50
CA ARG A 95 3.39 32.47 -14.13
C ARG A 95 4.52 31.86 -13.30
N ARG A 96 4.56 32.26 -12.03
CA ARG A 96 5.43 31.62 -11.04
C ARG A 96 4.71 30.41 -10.43
N PRO A 97 5.44 29.36 -10.04
CA PRO A 97 4.87 28.27 -9.28
C PRO A 97 4.28 28.74 -7.94
N PRO A 98 3.34 27.99 -7.35
CA PRO A 98 2.83 26.70 -7.83
C PRO A 98 1.90 26.84 -9.06
N TYR A 99 1.87 25.81 -9.90
CA TYR A 99 1.00 25.72 -11.06
C TYR A 99 -0.32 25.04 -10.68
N ARG A 100 -1.43 25.53 -11.23
CA ARG A 100 -2.77 25.06 -10.90
C ARG A 100 -3.23 23.95 -11.85
N PHE A 101 -3.70 22.84 -11.27
CA PHE A 101 -4.26 21.68 -11.95
C PHE A 101 -5.64 21.35 -11.37
N TYR A 102 -6.40 20.51 -12.08
CA TYR A 102 -7.73 20.06 -11.65
C TYR A 102 -7.79 18.53 -11.61
N ALA A 103 -8.23 17.98 -10.49
CA ALA A 103 -8.26 16.54 -10.28
C ALA A 103 -9.50 15.88 -10.89
N TYR A 104 -9.34 14.67 -11.43
CA TYR A 104 -10.39 13.73 -11.88
C TYR A 104 -11.33 14.19 -13.01
N MET A 105 -11.53 15.48 -13.22
CA MET A 105 -12.44 16.01 -14.23
C MET A 105 -11.76 17.07 -15.10
N ALA A 106 -12.12 17.06 -16.39
CA ALA A 106 -11.82 18.18 -17.26
C ALA A 106 -12.51 19.43 -16.72
N TRP A 107 -11.75 20.51 -16.58
CA TRP A 107 -12.27 21.78 -16.09
C TRP A 107 -12.11 22.84 -17.16
N ASN A 108 -13.15 23.65 -17.40
CA ASN A 108 -13.06 24.79 -18.29
C ASN A 108 -13.24 26.07 -17.48
N ASP A 109 -12.18 26.88 -17.40
CA ASP A 109 -12.20 28.16 -16.68
C ASP A 109 -12.75 29.33 -17.52
N GLY A 110 -13.30 29.03 -18.70
CA GLY A 110 -13.81 29.98 -19.68
C GLY A 110 -12.75 30.44 -20.70
N MET A 111 -11.47 30.16 -20.46
CA MET A 111 -10.36 30.52 -21.33
C MET A 111 -9.70 29.29 -21.95
N GLN A 112 -9.55 28.22 -21.18
CA GLN A 112 -8.94 26.98 -21.64
C GLN A 112 -9.59 25.75 -20.99
N GLU A 113 -9.51 24.63 -21.69
CA GLU A 113 -9.84 23.32 -21.15
C GLU A 113 -8.59 22.76 -20.45
N HIS A 114 -8.73 22.44 -19.18
CA HIS A 114 -7.70 21.85 -18.36
C HIS A 114 -7.83 20.34 -18.39
N ILE A 115 -6.76 19.66 -18.78
CA ILE A 115 -6.66 18.21 -18.76
C ILE A 115 -6.59 17.75 -17.29
N PRO A 116 -7.41 16.76 -16.88
CA PRO A 116 -7.43 16.32 -15.49
C PRO A 116 -6.09 15.73 -15.06
N VAL A 117 -5.80 15.84 -13.77
CA VAL A 117 -4.69 15.13 -13.12
C VAL A 117 -5.23 14.16 -12.08
N PHE A 118 -4.40 13.19 -11.68
CA PHE A 118 -4.73 12.18 -10.68
C PHE A 118 -3.83 12.36 -9.47
N PRO A 119 -4.34 12.94 -8.36
CA PRO A 119 -3.53 13.22 -7.20
C PRO A 119 -3.23 11.95 -6.40
N PHE A 120 -2.07 11.93 -5.76
CA PHE A 120 -1.69 10.87 -4.83
C PHE A 120 -0.76 11.41 -3.74
N HIS A 121 -0.75 10.74 -2.60
CA HIS A 121 0.28 11.00 -1.58
C HIS A 121 1.62 10.49 -2.05
N LYS A 122 2.67 11.26 -1.84
CA LYS A 122 4.04 10.92 -2.24
C LYS A 122 4.43 9.51 -1.81
N ILE A 123 4.20 9.16 -0.54
CA ILE A 123 4.54 7.84 0.02
C ILE A 123 3.69 6.70 -0.58
N CYS A 124 2.46 6.98 -1.02
CA CYS A 124 1.62 5.95 -1.65
C CYS A 124 2.19 5.53 -3.01
N TYR A 125 2.74 6.49 -3.77
CA TYR A 125 3.39 6.22 -5.04
C TYR A 125 4.80 5.67 -4.83
N GLU A 126 5.68 6.41 -4.16
CA GLU A 126 7.12 6.12 -4.08
C GLU A 126 7.43 4.87 -3.24
N ASP A 127 6.77 4.68 -2.10
CA ASP A 127 7.12 3.61 -1.16
C ASP A 127 6.26 2.35 -1.30
N ILE A 128 5.03 2.47 -1.80
CA ILE A 128 4.08 1.35 -1.88
C ILE A 128 3.84 0.92 -3.33
N LEU A 129 3.35 1.81 -4.21
CA LEU A 129 3.03 1.44 -5.60
C LEU A 129 4.28 0.96 -6.34
N LEU A 130 5.35 1.77 -6.39
CA LEU A 130 6.60 1.37 -7.08
C LEU A 130 7.14 0.03 -6.55
N ARG A 131 7.00 -0.22 -5.24
CA ARG A 131 7.42 -1.47 -4.59
C ARG A 131 6.57 -2.66 -5.02
N CYS A 132 5.26 -2.49 -5.18
CA CYS A 132 4.36 -3.51 -5.73
C CYS A 132 4.73 -3.87 -7.19
N PHE A 133 5.22 -2.89 -7.96
CA PHE A 133 5.77 -3.10 -9.29
C PHE A 133 7.18 -3.74 -9.32
N LYS A 134 7.80 -4.08 -8.17
CA LYS A 134 9.05 -4.85 -8.08
C LYS A 134 10.17 -4.33 -9.00
N ASP A 135 10.39 -3.03 -8.99
CA ASP A 135 11.40 -2.31 -9.80
C ASP A 135 11.14 -2.29 -11.32
N GLU A 136 9.93 -2.66 -11.77
CA GLU A 136 9.50 -2.43 -13.14
C GLU A 136 9.45 -0.92 -13.44
N THR A 137 9.91 -0.52 -14.64
CA THR A 137 9.78 0.86 -15.09
C THR A 137 8.35 1.10 -15.56
N LEU A 138 7.61 1.88 -14.77
CA LEU A 138 6.23 2.26 -15.09
C LEU A 138 6.18 3.23 -16.28
N ASN A 139 5.31 2.92 -17.24
CA ASN A 139 4.95 3.83 -18.30
C ASN A 139 3.84 4.76 -17.80
N GLY A 140 4.19 6.02 -17.55
CA GLY A 140 3.25 7.01 -17.05
C GLY A 140 2.06 7.29 -17.98
N ASP A 141 2.21 7.15 -19.31
CA ASP A 141 1.09 7.34 -20.25
C ASP A 141 0.03 6.25 -20.09
N VAL A 142 0.49 5.01 -19.86
CA VAL A 142 -0.40 3.87 -19.63
C VAL A 142 -1.07 3.99 -18.26
N LEU A 143 -0.32 4.37 -17.24
CA LEU A 143 -0.88 4.61 -15.91
C LEU A 143 -1.91 5.75 -15.93
N TYR A 144 -1.61 6.86 -16.61
CA TYR A 144 -2.56 7.97 -16.77
C TYR A 144 -3.82 7.55 -17.54
N SER A 145 -3.67 6.78 -18.63
CA SER A 145 -4.81 6.27 -19.40
C SER A 145 -5.71 5.40 -18.52
N LEU A 146 -5.11 4.49 -17.74
CA LEU A 146 -5.83 3.63 -16.80
C LEU A 146 -6.59 4.45 -15.75
N CYS A 147 -5.97 5.47 -15.16
CA CYS A 147 -6.67 6.35 -14.23
C CYS A 147 -7.87 7.04 -14.90
N GLY A 148 -7.74 7.47 -16.16
CA GLY A 148 -8.83 8.05 -16.94
C GLY A 148 -10.00 7.08 -17.17
N GLU A 149 -9.70 5.81 -17.47
CA GLU A 149 -10.71 4.75 -17.62
C GLU A 149 -11.43 4.41 -16.30
N LEU A 150 -10.75 4.63 -15.18
CA LEU A 150 -11.28 4.40 -13.83
C LEU A 150 -11.99 5.63 -13.25
N VAL A 151 -12.08 6.75 -13.95
CA VAL A 151 -12.90 7.88 -13.50
C VAL A 151 -14.37 7.49 -13.59
N ASN A 152 -15.12 7.74 -12.52
CA ASN A 152 -16.54 7.49 -12.47
C ASN A 152 -17.32 8.76 -12.84
N ASP A 153 -18.26 8.66 -13.79
CA ASP A 153 -19.17 9.77 -14.13
C ASP A 153 -20.01 10.26 -12.94
N PHE A 154 -20.15 9.44 -11.89
CA PHE A 154 -20.93 9.75 -10.68
C PHE A 154 -20.08 10.10 -9.46
N SER A 155 -18.77 9.86 -9.48
CA SER A 155 -17.85 10.18 -8.36
C SER A 155 -16.66 10.95 -8.92
N HIS A 156 -16.62 12.23 -8.56
CA HIS A 156 -15.68 13.20 -9.12
C HIS A 156 -14.43 13.42 -8.23
N ASN A 157 -14.26 12.57 -7.22
CA ASN A 157 -13.30 12.75 -6.14
C ASN A 157 -12.35 11.57 -5.94
N ALA A 158 -12.56 10.44 -6.61
CA ALA A 158 -11.71 9.25 -6.54
C ALA A 158 -11.82 8.39 -7.80
N LEU A 159 -10.92 7.42 -7.95
CA LEU A 159 -11.03 6.38 -8.96
C LEU A 159 -12.06 5.31 -8.53
N LEU A 160 -12.65 4.63 -9.52
CA LEU A 160 -13.53 3.48 -9.33
C LEU A 160 -12.70 2.22 -9.00
N LEU A 161 -12.07 2.23 -7.83
CA LEU A 161 -11.28 1.14 -7.29
C LEU A 161 -11.92 0.58 -6.01
N ASP A 162 -11.70 -0.70 -5.74
CA ASP A 162 -11.96 -1.26 -4.42
C ASP A 162 -10.84 -0.84 -3.47
N TYR A 163 -11.04 0.29 -2.78
CA TYR A 163 -10.10 0.79 -1.79
C TYR A 163 -10.04 -0.06 -0.51
N GLY A 164 -10.82 -1.15 -0.42
CA GLY A 164 -10.91 -2.04 0.72
C GLY A 164 -11.64 -1.42 1.90
N GLU A 165 -11.78 -2.20 2.98
CA GLU A 165 -12.50 -1.78 4.18
C GLU A 165 -11.60 -1.05 5.19
N PRO A 166 -12.07 0.07 5.79
CA PRO A 166 -13.31 0.78 5.45
C PRO A 166 -13.19 1.48 4.10
N THR A 167 -14.30 1.49 3.35
CA THR A 167 -14.35 2.21 2.07
C THR A 167 -14.22 3.72 2.34
N PRO A 168 -13.39 4.46 1.59
CA PRO A 168 -13.31 5.91 1.70
C PRO A 168 -14.70 6.57 1.57
N PRO A 169 -14.93 7.73 2.21
CA PRO A 169 -16.19 8.46 2.08
C PRO A 169 -16.51 8.74 0.61
N GLY A 170 -17.76 8.50 0.17
CA GLY A 170 -18.20 8.78 -1.21
C GLY A 170 -18.89 10.13 -1.40
N GLU A 171 -18.80 11.02 -0.40
CA GLU A 171 -19.59 12.25 -0.31
C GLU A 171 -18.83 13.48 -0.85
N GLN A 172 -19.49 14.64 -0.91
CA GLN A 172 -18.89 15.90 -1.37
C GLN A 172 -17.67 16.35 -0.53
N TYR A 173 -17.66 16.02 0.77
CA TYR A 173 -16.62 16.41 1.71
C TYR A 173 -16.13 15.20 2.50
N TRP A 174 -14.88 15.27 2.95
CA TRP A 174 -14.31 14.27 3.84
C TRP A 174 -15.01 14.32 5.21
N GLU A 175 -15.36 13.15 5.73
CA GLU A 175 -16.01 13.01 7.03
C GLU A 175 -15.16 12.11 7.93
N CYS A 176 -14.85 12.59 9.13
CA CYS A 176 -14.14 11.78 10.12
C CYS A 176 -15.12 10.85 10.81
N LYS A 177 -14.86 9.54 10.81
CA LYS A 177 -15.71 8.54 11.46
C LYS A 177 -14.90 7.66 12.40
N LYS A 178 -15.44 7.47 13.61
CA LYS A 178 -14.84 6.56 14.59
C LYS A 178 -14.78 5.14 14.05
N GLY A 179 -13.61 4.52 14.18
CA GLY A 179 -13.35 3.20 13.63
C GLY A 179 -12.83 3.21 12.19
N GLU A 180 -12.71 4.38 11.54
CA GLU A 180 -12.14 4.52 10.19
C GLU A 180 -10.76 5.20 10.21
N GLU A 181 -10.14 5.33 11.38
CA GLU A 181 -8.87 6.04 11.59
C GLU A 181 -7.73 5.53 10.71
N LEU A 182 -7.78 4.24 10.33
CA LEU A 182 -6.74 3.65 9.50
C LEU A 182 -6.61 4.37 8.15
N LEU A 183 -7.67 4.99 7.62
CA LEU A 183 -7.61 5.74 6.35
C LEU A 183 -6.62 6.91 6.42
N VAL A 184 -6.40 7.49 7.59
CA VAL A 184 -5.54 8.66 7.79
C VAL A 184 -4.20 8.34 8.47
N THR A 185 -4.05 7.16 9.07
CA THR A 185 -2.77 6.78 9.70
C THR A 185 -1.68 6.45 8.69
N ASN A 186 -0.43 6.83 9.02
CA ASN A 186 0.72 6.68 8.14
C ASN A 186 0.96 5.20 7.80
N PRO A 187 0.85 4.80 6.52
CA PRO A 187 1.06 3.42 6.09
C PRO A 187 2.53 3.03 6.00
N VAL A 188 3.49 3.95 6.08
CA VAL A 188 4.92 3.65 5.94
C VAL A 188 5.63 3.76 7.28
N GLU A 189 5.48 4.87 7.98
CA GLU A 189 6.10 5.09 9.29
C GLU A 189 5.21 4.55 10.43
N ILE A 190 5.38 3.27 10.74
CA ILE A 190 4.51 2.56 11.70
C ILE A 190 5.27 2.29 13.00
N SER A 191 5.19 3.22 13.96
CA SER A 191 5.86 3.10 15.27
C SER A 191 5.58 1.77 16.00
N PRO A 192 4.31 1.31 16.13
CA PRO A 192 4.02 0.03 16.79
C PRO A 192 4.63 -1.20 16.09
N LEU A 193 4.88 -1.15 14.78
CA LEU A 193 5.48 -2.25 14.02
C LEU A 193 6.95 -2.46 14.39
N THR A 194 7.70 -1.38 14.63
CA THR A 194 9.13 -1.40 14.99
C THR A 194 9.42 -2.32 16.18
N LYS A 195 8.52 -2.35 17.17
CA LYS A 195 8.65 -3.25 18.33
C LYS A 195 8.65 -4.73 17.95
N TYR A 196 7.81 -5.11 16.98
CA TYR A 196 7.77 -6.51 16.50
C TYR A 196 8.98 -6.83 15.64
N LEU A 197 9.41 -5.90 14.78
CA LEU A 197 10.59 -6.08 13.93
C LEU A 197 11.87 -6.23 14.76
N ASN A 198 12.05 -5.40 15.79
CA ASN A 198 13.18 -5.52 16.72
C ASN A 198 13.15 -6.87 17.44
N LYS A 199 11.98 -7.30 17.94
CA LYS A 199 11.83 -8.61 18.56
C LYS A 199 12.16 -9.76 17.60
N LEU A 200 11.79 -9.67 16.32
CA LEU A 200 12.17 -10.68 15.32
C LEU A 200 13.69 -10.74 15.16
N ARG A 201 14.34 -9.59 14.98
CA ARG A 201 15.81 -9.48 14.84
C ARG A 201 16.54 -10.03 16.08
N ASP A 202 16.09 -9.67 17.27
CA ASP A 202 16.69 -10.15 18.53
C ASP A 202 16.61 -11.67 18.65
N LEU A 203 15.49 -12.27 18.24
CA LEU A 203 15.31 -13.72 18.27
C LEU A 203 16.23 -14.44 17.30
N VAL A 204 16.37 -13.93 16.08
CA VAL A 204 17.26 -14.52 15.06
C VAL A 204 18.72 -14.36 15.48
N ASN A 205 19.12 -13.19 15.98
CA ASN A 205 20.49 -12.95 16.45
C ASN A 205 20.87 -13.85 17.63
N ALA A 206 19.98 -14.01 18.61
CA ALA A 206 20.23 -14.89 19.75
C ALA A 206 20.44 -16.36 19.36
N GLU A 207 19.81 -16.81 18.26
CA GLU A 207 19.99 -18.16 17.73
C GLU A 207 21.39 -18.34 17.12
N LEU A 208 21.87 -17.35 16.36
CA LEU A 208 23.21 -17.35 15.77
C LEU A 208 24.31 -17.44 16.84
N ASP A 209 24.08 -16.82 18.00
CA ASP A 209 25.02 -16.82 19.13
C ASP A 209 25.02 -18.14 19.94
N THR A 210 24.01 -18.99 19.77
CA THR A 210 23.90 -20.27 20.47
C THR A 210 23.57 -21.43 19.52
N PRO A 211 24.51 -21.87 18.68
CA PRO A 211 24.33 -23.03 17.81
C PRO A 211 24.28 -24.30 18.67
N GLN A 212 23.09 -24.64 19.17
CA GLN A 212 22.86 -25.92 19.81
C GLN A 212 22.50 -26.94 18.74
N PRO A 213 23.23 -28.07 18.63
CA PRO A 213 22.81 -29.15 17.74
C PRO A 213 21.47 -29.68 18.24
N GLU A 214 20.42 -29.51 17.43
CA GLU A 214 19.13 -30.11 17.73
C GLU A 214 19.25 -31.64 17.67
N LYS A 215 18.97 -32.28 18.81
CA LYS A 215 18.86 -33.74 18.86
C LYS A 215 17.53 -34.13 18.22
N GLY A 216 17.59 -35.02 17.23
CA GLY A 216 16.39 -35.60 16.63
C GLY A 216 15.50 -36.25 17.69
N PRO A 217 14.17 -36.25 17.49
CA PRO A 217 13.22 -36.70 18.49
C PRO A 217 13.35 -38.20 18.74
N GLU A 218 13.05 -38.61 19.98
CA GLU A 218 12.95 -40.01 20.39
C GLU A 218 11.63 -40.67 19.92
N SER A 219 10.67 -39.86 19.44
CA SER A 219 9.32 -40.28 19.03
C SER A 219 9.16 -40.40 17.52
N ALA A 220 8.34 -41.36 17.08
CA ALA A 220 7.99 -41.56 15.67
C ALA A 220 7.08 -40.43 15.15
N ASP A 221 7.57 -39.66 14.19
CA ASP A 221 6.81 -38.59 13.52
C ASP A 221 5.86 -39.17 12.45
N ILE A 222 4.59 -38.74 12.46
CA ILE A 222 3.56 -39.21 11.53
C ILE A 222 3.88 -38.87 10.07
N PHE A 223 4.57 -37.75 9.83
CA PHE A 223 4.89 -37.28 8.48
C PHE A 223 6.09 -38.05 7.87
N ASN A 224 6.80 -38.88 8.65
CA ASN A 224 7.78 -39.82 8.10
C ASN A 224 7.14 -40.87 7.16
N LYS A 225 5.82 -41.06 7.25
CA LYS A 225 5.06 -41.93 6.34
C LYS A 225 4.83 -41.31 4.97
N LEU A 226 5.06 -39.99 4.83
CA LEU A 226 4.87 -39.28 3.58
C LEU A 226 6.19 -39.18 2.80
N PRO A 227 6.15 -39.41 1.48
CA PRO A 227 7.23 -39.00 0.58
C PRO A 227 7.61 -37.54 0.78
N TYR A 228 8.87 -37.24 0.49
CA TYR A 228 9.44 -35.91 0.69
C TYR A 228 8.67 -34.84 -0.11
N GLU A 229 8.26 -35.19 -1.32
CA GLU A 229 7.53 -34.33 -2.25
C GLU A 229 6.15 -33.95 -1.70
N LEU A 230 5.47 -34.87 -1.01
CA LEU A 230 4.18 -34.57 -0.38
C LEU A 230 4.33 -33.63 0.81
N ARG A 231 5.44 -33.72 1.55
CA ARG A 231 5.76 -32.77 2.63
C ARG A 231 5.99 -31.37 2.08
N GLN A 232 6.67 -31.24 0.94
CA GLN A 232 6.82 -29.95 0.26
C GLN A 232 5.50 -29.40 -0.28
N GLN A 233 4.64 -30.26 -0.84
CA GLN A 233 3.30 -29.84 -1.28
C GLN A 233 2.45 -29.33 -0.13
N ILE A 234 2.49 -29.98 1.05
CA ILE A 234 1.79 -29.48 2.25
C ILE A 234 2.22 -28.04 2.56
N PHE A 235 3.52 -27.72 2.51
CA PHE A 235 3.99 -26.37 2.76
C PHE A 235 3.47 -25.34 1.75
N SER A 236 3.31 -25.71 0.47
CA SER A 236 2.75 -24.81 -0.55
C SER A 236 1.27 -24.47 -0.36
N LEU A 237 0.54 -25.23 0.47
CA LEU A 237 -0.89 -25.04 0.73
C LEU A 237 -1.17 -24.28 2.04
N LEU A 238 -0.13 -24.00 2.82
CA LEU A 238 -0.26 -23.35 4.13
C LEU A 238 0.17 -21.89 4.02
N PRO A 239 -0.34 -20.99 4.89
CA PRO A 239 0.23 -19.65 5.06
C PRO A 239 1.55 -19.72 5.83
N LEU A 240 2.35 -18.66 5.75
CA LEU A 240 3.68 -18.60 6.34
C LEU A 240 3.72 -18.98 7.83
N ALA A 241 2.87 -18.35 8.64
CA ALA A 241 2.80 -18.60 10.09
C ALA A 241 2.53 -20.08 10.41
N SER A 242 1.64 -20.73 9.65
CA SER A 242 1.31 -22.15 9.82
C SER A 242 2.45 -23.07 9.41
N VAL A 243 3.26 -22.71 8.41
CA VAL A 243 4.44 -23.50 8.07
C VAL A 243 5.50 -23.42 9.15
N LEU A 244 5.76 -22.22 9.68
CA LEU A 244 6.67 -22.08 10.82
C LEU A 244 6.15 -22.87 12.03
N ALA A 245 4.85 -22.87 12.30
CA ALA A 245 4.25 -23.69 13.35
C ALA A 245 4.42 -25.19 13.09
N LEU A 246 4.24 -25.63 11.85
CA LEU A 246 4.34 -27.04 11.48
C LEU A 246 5.79 -27.54 11.57
N LYS A 247 6.77 -26.75 11.11
CA LYS A 247 8.19 -27.05 11.27
C LYS A 247 8.57 -27.08 12.75
N ALA A 248 8.07 -26.15 13.55
CA ALA A 248 8.26 -26.17 15.00
C ALA A 248 7.66 -27.41 15.71
N ALA A 249 6.56 -27.96 15.20
CA ALA A 249 5.82 -29.05 15.84
C ALA A 249 6.26 -30.45 15.39
N SER A 250 6.90 -30.60 14.24
CA SER A 250 7.23 -31.89 13.63
C SER A 250 8.66 -31.90 13.10
N TRP A 251 9.46 -32.86 13.53
CA TRP A 251 10.86 -33.00 13.12
C TRP A 251 11.02 -33.33 11.63
N SER A 252 10.16 -34.20 11.10
CA SER A 252 10.23 -34.56 9.69
C SER A 252 9.81 -33.40 8.78
N MET A 253 8.92 -32.51 9.25
CA MET A 253 8.59 -31.25 8.58
C MET A 253 9.70 -30.20 8.77
N HIS A 254 10.29 -30.12 9.96
CA HIS A 254 11.45 -29.27 10.24
C HIS A 254 12.62 -29.57 9.30
N THR A 255 12.98 -30.85 9.15
CA THR A 255 14.07 -31.32 8.27
C THR A 255 13.72 -31.34 6.78
N THR A 256 12.44 -31.13 6.43
CA THR A 256 12.05 -30.98 5.02
C THR A 256 12.53 -29.63 4.51
N GLN A 257 13.49 -29.65 3.60
CA GLN A 257 14.02 -28.43 2.98
C GLN A 257 13.00 -27.91 1.97
N LEU A 258 12.68 -26.63 2.13
CA LEU A 258 12.07 -25.86 1.07
C LEU A 258 13.21 -25.30 0.20
N PRO A 259 13.09 -25.29 -1.15
CA PRO A 259 14.13 -24.73 -2.01
C PRO A 259 14.54 -23.34 -1.50
N GLU A 260 15.81 -23.00 -1.37
CA GLU A 260 16.25 -21.77 -0.67
C GLU A 260 15.61 -20.48 -1.21
N LYS A 261 15.40 -20.41 -2.53
CA LYS A 261 14.65 -19.33 -3.20
C LYS A 261 13.16 -19.25 -2.81
N SER A 262 12.64 -20.19 -2.03
CA SER A 262 11.23 -20.28 -1.66
C SER A 262 10.86 -19.39 -0.48
N TRP A 263 11.72 -19.20 0.53
CA TRP A 263 11.33 -18.42 1.71
C TRP A 263 11.14 -16.94 1.40
N LYS A 264 12.12 -16.34 0.72
CA LYS A 264 12.00 -14.97 0.22
C LYS A 264 10.80 -14.83 -0.71
N LYS A 265 10.68 -15.70 -1.73
CA LYS A 265 9.53 -15.68 -2.65
C LYS A 265 8.19 -15.85 -1.95
N ARG A 266 8.17 -16.62 -0.87
CA ARG A 266 6.96 -16.87 -0.08
C ARG A 266 6.62 -15.70 0.82
N LEU A 267 7.60 -15.05 1.43
CA LEU A 267 7.39 -13.78 2.12
C LEU A 267 6.86 -12.71 1.15
N GLU A 268 7.43 -12.63 -0.04
CA GLU A 268 6.98 -11.76 -1.14
C GLU A 268 5.60 -12.14 -1.71
N SER A 269 5.06 -13.32 -1.41
CA SER A 269 3.76 -13.79 -1.89
C SER A 269 2.69 -13.75 -0.80
N ASP A 270 3.01 -14.24 0.40
CA ASP A 270 2.09 -14.36 1.53
C ASP A 270 1.96 -13.03 2.27
N LEU A 271 3.05 -12.26 2.38
CA LEU A 271 3.15 -11.01 3.14
C LEU A 271 3.88 -9.90 2.35
N PRO A 272 3.42 -9.57 1.15
CA PRO A 272 4.11 -8.61 0.28
C PRO A 272 4.15 -7.18 0.89
N TRP A 273 3.11 -6.80 1.63
CA TRP A 273 2.99 -5.53 2.36
C TRP A 273 3.86 -5.44 3.63
N LEU A 274 4.52 -6.53 4.05
CA LEU A 274 5.41 -6.55 5.21
C LEU A 274 6.86 -6.71 4.76
N TRP A 275 7.32 -5.80 3.90
CA TRP A 275 8.62 -5.89 3.23
C TRP A 275 9.81 -5.92 4.21
N GLU A 276 9.67 -5.37 5.42
CA GLU A 276 10.75 -5.37 6.41
C GLU A 276 11.11 -6.77 6.91
N VAL A 277 10.20 -7.75 6.80
CA VAL A 277 10.50 -9.14 7.17
C VAL A 277 11.17 -9.93 6.05
N HIS A 278 11.20 -9.42 4.81
CA HIS A 278 11.76 -10.12 3.65
C HIS A 278 13.29 -10.30 3.74
N VAL A 279 13.96 -9.50 4.57
CA VAL A 279 15.41 -9.58 4.83
C VAL A 279 15.77 -10.44 6.05
N ILE A 280 14.77 -10.96 6.77
CA ILE A 280 14.98 -11.76 7.98
C ILE A 280 15.03 -13.24 7.58
N ASP A 281 16.09 -13.94 7.98
CA ASP A 281 16.12 -15.40 7.85
C ASP A 281 15.17 -16.02 8.88
N MET A 282 14.10 -16.64 8.36
CA MET A 282 13.05 -17.26 9.15
C MET A 282 13.33 -18.74 9.44
N THR A 283 14.49 -19.25 9.02
CA THR A 283 14.94 -20.62 9.28
C THR A 283 15.84 -20.68 10.51
N GLY A 284 15.87 -21.84 11.17
CA GLY A 284 16.66 -22.06 12.38
C GLY A 284 16.02 -23.17 13.22
N SER A 285 16.30 -23.24 14.53
CA SER A 285 15.75 -24.28 15.41
C SER A 285 14.21 -24.33 15.41
N GLN A 286 13.64 -25.49 15.76
CA GLN A 286 12.20 -25.63 16.00
C GLN A 286 11.70 -24.63 17.07
N LYS A 287 12.55 -24.30 18.04
CA LYS A 287 12.26 -23.30 19.08
C LYS A 287 12.21 -21.88 18.50
N LEU A 288 13.12 -21.52 17.60
CA LEU A 288 13.08 -20.25 16.89
C LEU A 288 11.83 -20.19 16.00
N GLU A 289 11.61 -21.21 15.16
CA GLU A 289 10.44 -21.31 14.26
C GLU A 289 9.12 -21.16 15.03
N ALA A 290 9.00 -21.75 16.23
CA ALA A 290 7.83 -21.61 17.10
C ALA A 290 7.58 -20.16 17.55
N LYS A 291 8.64 -19.43 17.88
CA LYS A 291 8.55 -18.03 18.30
C LYS A 291 8.25 -17.11 17.11
N LEU A 292 8.91 -17.34 15.98
CA LEU A 292 8.70 -16.60 14.74
C LEU A 292 7.26 -16.78 14.26
N SER A 293 6.74 -18.01 14.23
CA SER A 293 5.34 -18.32 13.89
C SER A 293 4.36 -17.47 14.69
N LYS A 294 4.53 -17.39 16.02
CA LYS A 294 3.66 -16.59 16.90
C LYS A 294 3.70 -15.10 16.59
N ILE A 295 4.88 -14.56 16.27
CA ILE A 295 5.04 -13.14 15.96
C ILE A 295 4.41 -12.83 14.60
N ILE A 296 4.69 -13.64 13.58
CA ILE A 296 4.11 -13.46 12.24
C ILE A 296 2.59 -13.57 12.29
N ALA A 297 2.04 -14.59 12.95
CA ALA A 297 0.59 -14.73 13.13
C ALA A 297 -0.01 -13.50 13.84
N LYS A 298 0.71 -12.92 14.82
CA LYS A 298 0.25 -11.72 15.51
C LYS A 298 0.29 -10.48 14.61
N LEU A 299 1.31 -10.33 13.77
CA LEU A 299 1.39 -9.24 12.79
C LEU A 299 0.29 -9.36 11.73
N GLU A 300 0.03 -10.57 11.23
CA GLU A 300 -1.09 -10.83 10.33
C GLU A 300 -2.44 -10.46 10.97
N GLU A 301 -2.69 -10.89 12.23
CA GLU A 301 -3.89 -10.49 12.99
C GLU A 301 -3.98 -8.96 13.13
N LYS A 302 -2.85 -8.31 13.46
CA LYS A 302 -2.77 -6.86 13.68
C LYS A 302 -2.87 -6.04 12.38
N SER A 303 -2.67 -6.65 11.22
CA SER A 303 -2.87 -6.03 9.90
C SER A 303 -4.31 -6.09 9.41
N GLN A 304 -5.20 -6.80 10.11
CA GLN A 304 -6.59 -6.95 9.70
C GLN A 304 -7.47 -5.89 10.35
N TYR A 305 -8.04 -5.02 9.53
CA TYR A 305 -9.13 -4.18 9.97
C TYR A 305 -10.36 -5.02 10.33
N ARG A 306 -11.03 -4.66 11.42
CA ARG A 306 -12.31 -5.21 11.82
C ARG A 306 -13.16 -4.11 12.41
N ASN A 307 -14.26 -3.80 11.75
CA ASN A 307 -15.21 -2.79 12.21
C ASN A 307 -15.61 -3.05 13.68
N GLY A 308 -15.59 -1.98 14.48
CA GLY A 308 -15.92 -2.01 15.91
C GLY A 308 -14.88 -2.68 16.83
N LYS A 309 -13.67 -3.02 16.33
CA LYS A 309 -12.60 -3.60 17.16
C LYS A 309 -11.28 -2.87 16.99
N ALA A 310 -10.82 -2.17 18.03
CA ALA A 310 -9.51 -1.51 18.07
C ALA A 310 -8.34 -2.47 18.39
N ASN A 311 -8.35 -3.71 17.88
CA ASN A 311 -7.28 -4.69 18.13
C ASN A 311 -6.29 -4.81 16.96
N TYR A 312 -6.21 -3.83 16.06
CA TYR A 312 -5.26 -3.79 14.94
C TYR A 312 -4.19 -2.70 15.15
N ILE A 313 -3.16 -2.67 14.31
CA ILE A 313 -2.21 -1.54 14.22
C ILE A 313 -2.66 -0.71 13.00
N PRO A 314 -3.18 0.51 13.19
CA PRO A 314 -3.81 1.27 12.10
C PRO A 314 -2.94 1.47 10.87
N GLY A 315 -1.70 1.96 11.03
CA GLY A 315 -0.78 2.13 9.90
C GLY A 315 -0.47 0.81 9.18
N LEU A 316 -0.43 -0.32 9.90
CA LEU A 316 -0.17 -1.63 9.30
C LEU A 316 -1.38 -2.16 8.52
N ALA A 317 -2.58 -1.96 9.06
CA ALA A 317 -3.82 -2.28 8.37
C ALA A 317 -3.99 -1.40 7.13
N ASN A 318 -3.68 -0.10 7.23
CA ASN A 318 -3.71 0.83 6.11
C ASN A 318 -2.71 0.42 5.02
N ARG A 319 -1.47 0.12 5.39
CA ARG A 319 -0.44 -0.36 4.45
C ARG A 319 -0.92 -1.58 3.68
N LYS A 320 -1.47 -2.58 4.38
CA LYS A 320 -2.00 -3.79 3.75
C LYS A 320 -3.16 -3.47 2.81
N ARG A 321 -4.09 -2.61 3.22
CA ARG A 321 -5.21 -2.15 2.40
C ARG A 321 -4.72 -1.50 1.10
N ILE A 322 -3.83 -0.51 1.21
CA ILE A 322 -3.24 0.20 0.06
C ILE A 322 -2.46 -0.78 -0.84
N TRP A 323 -1.75 -1.75 -0.26
CA TRP A 323 -1.05 -2.76 -1.05
C TRP A 323 -2.02 -3.55 -1.95
N MET A 324 -3.20 -3.93 -1.45
CA MET A 324 -4.19 -4.63 -2.26
C MET A 324 -4.66 -3.77 -3.45
N VAL A 325 -4.89 -2.47 -3.21
CA VAL A 325 -5.23 -1.53 -4.29
C VAL A 325 -4.10 -1.44 -5.32
N CYS A 326 -2.84 -1.41 -4.87
CA CYS A 326 -1.69 -1.41 -5.78
C CYS A 326 -1.59 -2.68 -6.62
N GLU A 327 -1.92 -3.86 -6.07
CA GLU A 327 -1.96 -5.12 -6.83
C GLU A 327 -3.08 -5.11 -7.89
N ASP A 328 -4.23 -4.52 -7.57
CA ASP A 328 -5.33 -4.34 -8.53
C ASP A 328 -4.94 -3.37 -9.65
N ILE A 329 -4.36 -2.21 -9.31
CA ILE A 329 -3.80 -1.26 -10.28
C ILE A 329 -2.76 -1.95 -11.16
N LYS A 330 -1.87 -2.76 -10.56
CA LYS A 330 -0.83 -3.51 -11.29
C LYS A 330 -1.44 -4.49 -12.28
N THR A 331 -2.47 -5.22 -11.86
CA THR A 331 -3.17 -6.19 -12.72
C THR A 331 -3.79 -5.48 -13.92
N LEU A 332 -4.57 -4.42 -13.68
CA LEU A 332 -5.22 -3.63 -14.74
C LEU A 332 -4.21 -2.97 -15.68
N TYR A 333 -3.10 -2.46 -15.13
CA TYR A 333 -2.01 -1.88 -15.91
C TYR A 333 -1.40 -2.89 -16.88
N HIS A 334 -1.16 -4.13 -16.44
CA HIS A 334 -0.63 -5.18 -17.31
C HIS A 334 -1.64 -5.65 -18.37
N GLU A 335 -2.93 -5.65 -18.05
CA GLU A 335 -3.99 -5.93 -19.01
C GLU A 335 -4.01 -4.86 -20.12
N ASN A 336 -4.01 -3.57 -19.76
CA ASN A 336 -3.96 -2.45 -20.71
C ASN A 336 -2.70 -2.46 -21.58
N LEU A 337 -1.54 -2.79 -21.01
CA LEU A 337 -0.32 -2.98 -21.79
C LEU A 337 -0.45 -4.10 -22.83
N ALA A 338 -1.04 -5.23 -22.43
CA ALA A 338 -1.22 -6.37 -23.31
C ALA A 338 -2.23 -6.09 -24.44
N GLU A 339 -3.25 -5.27 -24.18
CA GLU A 339 -4.23 -4.84 -25.17
C GLU A 339 -3.63 -3.87 -26.19
N LYS A 340 -2.90 -2.83 -25.74
CA LYS A 340 -2.18 -1.91 -26.64
C LYS A 340 -1.19 -2.64 -27.55
N ALA A 341 -0.45 -3.62 -27.01
CA ALA A 341 0.46 -4.43 -27.81
C ALA A 341 -0.24 -5.34 -28.84
N LYS A 342 -1.52 -5.67 -28.64
CA LYS A 342 -2.32 -6.41 -29.62
C LYS A 342 -2.87 -5.50 -30.71
N SER A 343 -3.37 -4.30 -30.37
CA SER A 343 -3.91 -3.34 -31.35
C SER A 343 -2.83 -2.89 -32.34
N GLU A 344 -1.62 -2.59 -31.86
CA GLU A 344 -0.48 -2.20 -32.71
C GLU A 344 -0.07 -3.29 -33.70
N LYS A 345 -0.21 -4.58 -33.32
CA LYS A 345 0.09 -5.72 -34.19
C LYS A 345 -1.00 -6.03 -35.21
N SER A 346 -2.24 -5.59 -34.99
CA SER A 346 -3.34 -5.75 -35.94
C SER A 346 -3.38 -4.64 -36.99
N GLU A 347 -2.71 -3.51 -36.75
CA GLU A 347 -2.64 -2.36 -37.65
C GLU A 347 -1.38 -2.35 -38.55
N ALA A 348 -0.40 -3.22 -38.24
CA ALA A 348 0.82 -3.45 -39.05
C ALA A 348 0.67 -4.70 -39.93
#